data_AF-A0A4Z0YEM0-F1
#
_entry.id   AF-A0A4Z0YEM0-F1
#
_cell.length_a   1.000
_cell.length_b   1.000
_cell.length_c   1.000
_cell.angle_alpha   90.00
_cell.angle_beta   90.00
_cell.angle_gamma   90.00
#
_symmetry.space_group_name_H-M   'P 1'
#
loop_
_entity.id
_entity.type
_entity.pdbx_description
1 polymer ?
#
loop_
_entity_poly.entity_id
_entity_poly.type
_entity_poly.pdbx_seq_one_letter_code
_entity_poly.pdbx_strand_id
1 'polypeptide(L)'
;MVLNAAGYKVKVNKVNIATKELAIQYQFISSPTIRVNGNDIAVELRESLCEDCGTLCGENVDCRVWVYNGVEYTSPTKELIVDAILREVYNAGQHEPERKAYQLPENLEKYFISKAHKDETELYEKSGNMI
;
A
#
# COMPACT_ATOMS: atom_id res chain seq x y z
N MET A 1 27.15 2.55 -3.88
CA MET A 1 25.85 3.16 -3.53
C MET A 1 26.07 4.06 -2.31
N VAL A 2 25.61 5.32 -2.36
CA VAL A 2 25.87 6.35 -1.32
C VAL A 2 25.51 5.88 0.09
N LEU A 3 24.40 5.15 0.25
CA LEU A 3 23.96 4.62 1.55
C LEU A 3 24.95 3.65 2.19
N ASN A 4 25.54 2.73 1.41
CA ASN A 4 26.55 1.81 1.93
C ASN A 4 27.83 2.54 2.34
N ALA A 5 28.22 3.56 1.56
CA ALA A 5 29.38 4.39 1.89
C ALA A 5 29.16 5.21 3.17
N ALA A 6 27.91 5.60 3.44
CA ALA A 6 27.49 6.23 4.69
C ALA A 6 27.27 5.24 5.86
N GLY A 7 27.60 3.95 5.67
CA GLY A 7 27.51 2.93 6.72
C GLY A 7 26.12 2.30 6.91
N TYR A 8 25.14 2.61 6.06
CA TYR A 8 23.79 2.03 6.14
C TYR A 8 23.70 0.70 5.39
N LYS A 9 22.97 -0.25 5.98
CA LYS A 9 22.56 -1.50 5.32
C LYS A 9 21.09 -1.42 4.93
N VAL A 10 20.80 -1.54 3.64
CA VAL A 10 19.43 -1.54 3.13
C VAL A 10 18.86 -2.96 3.15
N LYS A 11 17.67 -3.13 3.74
CA LYS A 11 16.87 -4.37 3.66
C LYS A 11 15.51 -4.03 3.07
N VAL A 12 15.13 -4.72 2.00
CA VAL A 12 13.81 -4.59 1.39
C VAL A 12 12.94 -5.74 1.88
N ASN A 13 11.78 -5.42 2.46
CA ASN A 13 10.77 -6.40 2.82
C ASN A 13 9.57 -6.17 1.91
N LYS A 14 9.13 -7.21 1.20
CA LYS A 14 7.93 -7.18 0.37
C LYS A 14 6.89 -8.08 1.01
N VAL A 15 5.67 -7.57 1.12
CA VAL A 15 4.54 -8.30 1.69
C VAL A 15 3.37 -8.13 0.72
N ASN A 16 2.77 -9.24 0.32
CA ASN A 16 1.51 -9.21 -0.41
C ASN A 16 0.36 -9.22 0.61
N ILE A 17 -0.46 -8.17 0.62
CA ILE A 17 -1.59 -8.05 1.54
C ILE A 17 -2.82 -8.71 0.91
N ALA A 18 -2.87 -10.02 0.99
CA ALA A 18 -3.92 -10.83 0.36
C ALA A 18 -5.20 -10.95 1.21
N THR A 19 -5.15 -10.63 2.50
CA THR A 19 -6.29 -10.77 3.41
C THR A 19 -6.47 -9.56 4.32
N LYS A 20 -7.68 -9.43 4.89
CA LYS A 20 -8.03 -8.38 5.87
C LYS A 20 -7.14 -8.46 7.12
N GLU A 21 -6.80 -9.67 7.56
CA GLU A 21 -5.94 -9.90 8.72
C GLU A 21 -4.52 -9.42 8.47
N LEU A 22 -3.98 -9.67 7.27
CA LEU A 22 -2.68 -9.13 6.86
C LEU A 22 -2.71 -7.60 6.78
N ALA A 23 -3.79 -7.01 6.27
CA ALA A 23 -3.93 -5.56 6.23
C ALA A 23 -3.87 -4.97 7.65
N ILE A 24 -4.57 -5.59 8.61
CA ILE A 24 -4.54 -5.19 10.02
C ILE A 24 -3.15 -5.39 10.63
N GLN A 25 -2.54 -6.55 10.45
CA GLN A 25 -1.22 -6.88 10.99
C GLN A 25 -0.13 -5.90 10.53
N TYR A 26 -0.17 -5.50 9.27
CA TYR A 26 0.80 -4.57 8.67
C TYR A 26 0.34 -3.11 8.71
N GLN A 27 -0.80 -2.82 9.35
CA GLN A 27 -1.42 -1.50 9.39
C GLN A 27 -1.51 -0.88 7.99
N PHE A 28 -1.90 -1.67 6.99
CA PHE A 28 -1.93 -1.28 5.59
C PHE A 28 -2.96 -0.18 5.39
N ILE A 29 -2.58 0.96 4.81
CA ILE A 29 -3.49 2.11 4.73
C ILE A 29 -4.08 2.31 3.33
N SER A 30 -3.40 1.87 2.29
CA SER A 30 -3.89 1.86 0.91
C SER A 30 -2.92 1.10 0.00
N SER A 31 -3.39 0.63 -1.16
CA SER A 31 -2.54 -0.03 -2.14
C SER A 31 -1.91 0.98 -3.11
N PRO A 32 -0.58 0.99 -3.33
CA PRO A 32 0.45 0.38 -2.49
C PRO A 32 0.79 1.27 -1.27
N THR A 33 1.31 0.65 -0.21
CA THR A 33 1.91 1.35 0.95
C THR A 33 3.41 1.06 0.98
N ILE A 34 4.24 2.11 0.99
CA ILE A 34 5.70 1.98 1.06
C ILE A 34 6.20 2.72 2.30
N ARG A 35 7.08 2.06 3.06
CA ARG A 35 7.65 2.61 4.28
C ARG A 35 9.16 2.52 4.32
N VAL A 36 9.80 3.56 4.83
CA VAL A 36 11.22 3.56 5.20
C VAL A 36 11.28 3.61 6.72
N ASN A 37 11.93 2.62 7.35
CA ASN A 37 11.99 2.48 8.81
C ASN A 37 10.63 2.54 9.54
N GLY A 38 9.56 2.10 8.87
CA GLY A 38 8.19 2.10 9.42
C GLY A 38 7.41 3.40 9.16
N ASN A 39 8.05 4.44 8.63
CA ASN A 39 7.40 5.70 8.25
C ASN A 39 6.94 5.63 6.80
N ASP A 40 5.69 6.01 6.53
CA ASP A 40 5.19 6.10 5.15
C ASP A 40 6.00 7.15 4.36
N ILE A 41 6.31 6.84 3.10
CA ILE A 41 7.06 7.77 2.26
C ILE A 41 6.18 8.94 1.79
N ALA A 42 4.86 8.72 1.69
CA ALA A 42 3.89 9.75 1.32
C ALA A 42 3.65 10.72 2.49
N VAL A 43 3.63 12.02 2.18
CA VAL A 43 3.32 13.07 3.18
C VAL A 43 1.81 13.12 3.47
N GLU A 44 1.00 12.93 2.44
CA GLU A 44 -0.46 12.91 2.50
C GLU A 44 -0.96 11.66 1.75
N LEU A 45 -1.98 11.01 2.29
CA LEU A 45 -2.67 9.94 1.57
C LEU A 45 -3.63 10.58 0.55
N ARG A 46 -3.44 10.25 -0.73
CA ARG A 46 -4.39 10.53 -1.80
C ARG A 46 -4.75 9.25 -2.51
N GLU A 47 -5.99 9.16 -2.94
CA GLU A 47 -6.54 7.97 -3.58
C GLU A 47 -7.38 8.37 -4.79
N SER A 48 -7.37 7.51 -5.79
CA SER A 48 -8.22 7.63 -6.97
C SER A 48 -8.71 6.25 -7.41
N LEU A 49 -9.74 6.24 -8.24
CA LEU A 49 -10.27 5.01 -8.81
C LEU A 49 -9.15 4.19 -9.47
N CYS A 50 -9.10 2.90 -9.14
CA CYS A 50 -8.11 1.97 -9.65
C CYS A 50 -8.80 0.84 -10.43
N GLU A 51 -8.61 0.85 -11.75
CA GLU A 51 -9.20 -0.14 -12.64
C GLU A 51 -8.68 -1.55 -12.37
N ASP A 52 -7.38 -1.70 -12.08
CA ASP A 52 -6.76 -3.00 -11.80
C ASP A 52 -7.33 -3.63 -10.53
N CYS A 53 -7.32 -2.88 -9.42
CA CYS A 53 -7.88 -3.37 -8.17
C CYS A 53 -9.40 -3.56 -8.25
N GLY A 54 -10.10 -2.72 -9.01
CA GLY A 54 -11.52 -2.89 -9.24
C GLY A 54 -11.84 -4.14 -10.06
N THR A 55 -11.04 -4.43 -11.07
CA THR A 55 -11.12 -5.70 -11.82
C THR A 55 -10.85 -6.89 -10.91
N LEU A 56 -9.88 -6.77 -9.99
CA LEU A 56 -9.54 -7.84 -9.05
C LEU A 56 -10.68 -8.15 -8.07
N CYS A 57 -11.30 -7.13 -7.46
CA CYS A 57 -12.36 -7.34 -6.48
C CYS A 57 -13.78 -7.38 -7.07
N GLY A 58 -13.96 -7.00 -8.34
CA GLY A 58 -15.27 -7.00 -9.01
C GLY A 58 -16.12 -5.76 -8.77
N GLU A 59 -15.57 -4.72 -8.13
CA GLU A 59 -16.26 -3.46 -7.80
C GLU A 59 -15.31 -2.27 -7.88
N ASN A 60 -15.84 -1.05 -8.02
CA ASN A 60 -15.00 0.14 -8.02
C ASN A 60 -14.30 0.33 -6.67
N VAL A 61 -12.98 0.49 -6.67
CA VAL A 61 -12.19 0.77 -5.46
C VAL A 61 -11.12 1.80 -5.74
N ASP A 62 -10.86 2.65 -4.75
CA ASP A 62 -9.82 3.65 -4.82
C ASP A 62 -8.51 3.11 -4.23
N CYS A 63 -7.42 3.37 -4.93
CA CYS A 63 -6.06 3.02 -4.50
C CYS A 63 -5.19 4.28 -4.47
N ARG A 64 -4.05 4.16 -3.79
CA ARG A 64 -3.14 5.28 -3.59
C ARG A 64 -2.61 5.81 -4.91
N VAL A 65 -2.67 7.13 -5.02
CA VAL A 65 -1.89 7.92 -5.97
C VAL A 65 -0.79 8.67 -5.25
N TRP A 66 0.28 8.97 -5.98
CA TRP A 66 1.50 9.55 -5.45
C TRP A 66 1.66 10.96 -5.98
N VAL A 67 1.78 11.94 -5.10
CA VAL A 67 2.06 13.32 -5.51
C VAL A 67 3.54 13.60 -5.32
N TYR A 68 4.21 14.00 -6.40
CA TYR A 68 5.60 14.43 -6.37
C TYR A 68 5.78 15.67 -7.24
N ASN A 69 6.34 16.74 -6.66
CA ASN A 69 6.49 18.06 -7.28
C ASN A 69 5.19 18.61 -7.90
N GLY A 70 4.06 18.39 -7.22
CA GLY A 70 2.74 18.86 -7.64
C GLY A 70 2.09 18.04 -8.76
N VAL A 71 2.75 16.98 -9.23
CA VAL A 71 2.22 16.05 -10.24
C VAL A 71 1.78 14.75 -9.58
N GLU A 72 0.64 14.23 -10.02
CA GLU A 72 0.09 12.97 -9.55
C GLU A 72 0.54 11.78 -10.43
N TYR A 73 0.83 10.66 -9.80
CA TYR A 73 1.29 9.43 -10.43
C TYR A 73 0.55 8.22 -9.85
N THR A 74 0.21 7.25 -10.71
CA THR A 74 -0.39 5.97 -10.29
C THR A 74 0.63 5.00 -9.68
N SER A 75 1.92 5.35 -9.71
CA SER A 75 3.01 4.61 -9.09
C SER A 75 4.05 5.57 -8.54
N PRO A 76 4.74 5.21 -7.44
CA PRO A 76 5.71 6.09 -6.83
C PRO A 76 6.92 6.26 -7.78
N THR A 77 7.31 7.52 -8.00
CA THR A 77 8.52 7.82 -8.77
C THR A 77 9.77 7.36 -8.01
N LYS A 78 10.86 7.10 -8.73
CA LYS A 78 12.13 6.70 -8.09
C LYS A 78 12.67 7.81 -7.22
N GLU A 79 12.50 9.03 -7.67
CA GLU A 79 12.91 10.27 -7.01
C GLU A 79 12.20 10.40 -5.65
N LEU A 80 10.87 10.20 -5.60
CA LEU A 80 10.11 10.21 -4.34
C LEU A 80 10.65 9.17 -3.34
N ILE A 81 10.97 7.96 -3.80
CA ILE A 81 11.51 6.90 -2.94
C ILE A 81 12.91 7.27 -2.44
N VAL A 82 13.78 7.79 -3.31
CA VAL A 82 15.13 8.24 -2.94
C VAL A 82 15.06 9.36 -1.91
N ASP A 83 14.22 10.37 -2.14
CA ASP A 83 14.02 11.49 -1.22
C ASP A 83 13.54 11.02 0.15
N ALA A 84 12.59 10.07 0.19
CA ALA A 84 12.11 9.51 1.44
C ALA A 84 13.19 8.73 2.21
N ILE A 85 14.05 7.99 1.51
CA ILE A 85 15.19 7.28 2.13
C ILE A 85 16.18 8.29 2.71
N LEU A 86 16.55 9.32 1.94
CA LEU A 86 17.49 10.35 2.39
C LEU A 86 16.92 11.14 3.57
N ARG A 87 15.64 11.51 3.54
CA ARG A 87 14.95 12.17 4.65
C ARG A 87 15.06 11.36 5.94
N GLU A 88 14.88 10.04 5.86
CA GLU A 88 14.99 9.17 7.03
C GLU A 88 16.43 9.01 7.53
N VAL A 89 17.40 9.00 6.61
CA VAL A 89 18.84 8.98 6.96
C VAL A 89 19.24 10.26 7.70
N TYR A 90 18.81 11.43 7.21
CA TYR A 90 19.18 12.72 7.79
C TYR A 90 18.41 13.05 9.08
N ASN A 91 17.18 12.55 9.23
CA ASN A 91 16.32 12.81 10.39
C ASN A 91 16.29 11.67 11.43
N ALA A 92 17.26 10.74 11.35
CA ALA A 92 17.34 9.59 12.24
C ALA A 92 17.27 10.02 13.72
N GLY A 93 16.22 9.60 14.42
CA GLY A 93 16.03 9.81 15.86
C GLY A 93 15.18 11.02 16.27
N GLN A 94 14.61 11.80 15.33
CA GLN A 94 13.82 12.99 15.67
C GLN A 94 12.29 12.83 15.52
N HIS A 95 11.82 11.69 15.04
CA HIS A 95 10.39 11.45 14.82
C HIS A 95 10.00 10.03 15.22
N GLU A 96 9.36 9.88 16.38
CA GLU A 96 8.35 8.83 16.52
C GLU A 96 7.03 9.43 16.04
N PRO A 97 6.48 9.03 14.88
CA PRO A 97 5.16 9.51 14.50
C PRO A 97 4.17 9.10 15.60
N GLU A 98 3.30 10.02 15.99
CA GLU A 98 2.21 9.73 16.92
C GLU A 98 1.34 8.63 16.32
N ARG A 99 1.52 7.39 16.79
CA ARG A 99 0.84 6.23 16.23
C ARG A 99 -0.57 6.19 16.79
N LYS A 100 -1.51 6.81 16.08
CA LYS A 100 -2.93 6.55 16.31
C LYS A 100 -3.20 5.05 16.18
N ALA A 101 -4.13 4.54 16.99
CA ALA A 101 -4.57 3.17 16.88
C ALA A 101 -5.06 2.93 15.44
N TYR A 102 -4.52 1.90 14.80
CA TYR A 102 -4.87 1.56 13.43
C TYR A 102 -6.36 1.20 13.33
N GLN A 103 -7.00 1.70 12.29
CA GLN A 103 -8.34 1.31 11.86
C GLN A 103 -8.25 0.93 10.39
N LEU A 104 -8.96 -0.15 10.00
CA LEU A 104 -9.01 -0.56 8.60
C LEU A 104 -9.71 0.55 7.80
N PRO A 105 -9.05 1.15 6.80
CA PRO A 105 -9.66 2.18 5.97
C PRO A 105 -10.79 1.64 5.10
N GLU A 106 -11.72 2.52 4.76
CA GLU A 106 -12.94 2.20 4.02
C GLU A 106 -12.65 1.54 2.65
N ASN A 107 -11.64 2.01 1.93
CA ASN A 107 -11.28 1.44 0.63
C ASN A 107 -10.83 -0.02 0.74
N LEU A 108 -10.09 -0.37 1.80
CA LEU A 108 -9.65 -1.75 2.06
C LEU A 108 -10.82 -2.61 2.52
N GLU A 109 -11.71 -2.08 3.36
CA GLU A 109 -12.93 -2.79 3.75
C GLU A 109 -13.78 -3.13 2.52
N LYS A 110 -14.03 -2.14 1.66
CA LYS A 110 -14.73 -2.33 0.39
C LYS A 110 -14.04 -3.37 -0.49
N TYR A 111 -12.72 -3.25 -0.67
CA TYR A 111 -11.94 -4.20 -1.47
C TYR A 111 -12.13 -5.65 -0.99
N PHE A 112 -11.95 -5.91 0.30
CA PHE A 112 -12.01 -7.28 0.83
C PHE A 112 -13.42 -7.87 0.79
N ILE A 113 -14.46 -7.06 1.04
CA ILE A 113 -15.86 -7.50 0.93
C ILE A 113 -16.16 -7.88 -0.53
N SER A 114 -15.88 -6.99 -1.48
CA SER A 114 -16.14 -7.25 -2.90
C SER A 114 -15.34 -8.45 -3.40
N LYS A 115 -14.07 -8.55 -3.02
CA LYS A 115 -13.20 -9.67 -3.42
C LYS A 115 -13.73 -11.01 -2.91
N ALA A 116 -14.21 -11.07 -1.66
CA ALA A 116 -14.80 -12.30 -1.11
C ALA A 116 -16.04 -12.73 -1.90
N HIS A 117 -16.97 -11.81 -2.18
CA HIS A 117 -18.16 -12.10 -2.97
C HIS A 117 -17.85 -12.58 -4.38
N LYS A 118 -16.87 -11.94 -5.04
CA LYS A 118 -16.42 -12.35 -6.36
C LYS A 118 -15.81 -13.76 -6.34
N ASP A 119 -14.95 -14.04 -5.37
CA ASP A 119 -14.30 -15.36 -5.23
C ASP A 119 -15.34 -16.47 -4.97
N GLU A 120 -16.33 -16.20 -4.12
CA GLU A 120 -17.45 -17.11 -3.88
C GLU A 120 -18.21 -17.40 -5.18
N THR A 121 -18.57 -16.35 -5.94
CA THR A 121 -19.31 -16.46 -7.20
C THR A 121 -18.55 -17.30 -8.23
N GLU A 122 -17.25 -17.03 -8.41
CA GLU A 122 -16.39 -17.79 -9.33
C GLU A 122 -16.25 -19.26 -8.93
N LEU A 123 -16.24 -19.57 -7.62
CA LEU A 123 -16.21 -20.95 -7.12
C LEU A 123 -17.51 -21.69 -7.44
N TYR A 124 -18.67 -21.04 -7.29
CA TYR A 124 -19.97 -21.62 -7.65
C TYR A 124 -20.06 -21.89 -9.16
N GLU A 125 -19.65 -20.96 -10.01
CA GLU A 125 -19.66 -21.13 -11.47
C GLU A 125 -18.75 -22.28 -11.92
N LYS A 126 -17.54 -22.38 -11.35
CA LYS A 126 -16.62 -23.49 -11.65
C LYS A 126 -17.18 -24.85 -11.20
N SER A 127 -17.92 -24.88 -10.10
CA SER A 127 -18.54 -26.11 -9.59
C SER A 127 -19.80 -26.52 -10.36
N GLY A 128 -20.57 -25.54 -10.86
CA GLY A 128 -21.77 -25.77 -11.67
C GLY A 128 -21.50 -26.20 -13.11
N ASN A 129 -20.29 -25.98 -13.62
CA ASN A 129 -19.87 -26.36 -14.98
C ASN A 129 -19.19 -27.75 -15.05
N MET A 130 -19.22 -28.53 -13.94
CA MET A 130 -18.71 -29.91 -13.84
C MET A 130 -19.82 -30.97 -13.93
N ILE A 131 -20.96 -30.65 -14.56
CA ILE A 131 -22.08 -31.58 -14.81
C ILE A 131 -22.34 -31.71 -16.32
#